data_AF-A0A813SV29-F1
#
_entry.id   AF-A0A813SV29-F1
#
_cell.length_a   1.000
_cell.length_b   1.000
_cell.length_c   1.000
_cell.angle_alpha   90.00
_cell.angle_beta   90.00
_cell.angle_gamma   90.00
#
_symmetry.space_group_name_H-M   'P 1'
#
loop_
_entity.id
_entity.type
_entity.pdbx_description
1 polymer ?
#
loop_
_entity_poly.entity_id
_entity_poly.type
_entity_poly.pdbx_seq_one_letter_code
_entity_poly.pdbx_strand_id
1 'polypeptide(L)'
;MDINFKLSQNSSPKDISSKVNLIDQNSQLIEINGTSDENLQIETELNNKIDTFLNELVDNKIEILVDLDERIKSAQERILKNRIKKIKDYKKQNGIPAATVTREILDLYNLNYPKHVIDKLDNVKTSYKQYNQKMIFYWKWYKNHLSRKQNNN
;
A
#
# COMPACT_ATOMS: atom_id res chain seq x y z
N MET A 1 2.99 -3.32 21.23
CA MET A 1 4.04 -3.89 20.37
C MET A 1 4.58 -2.76 19.54
N ASP A 2 5.68 -2.18 20.02
CA ASP A 2 6.45 -1.19 19.29
C ASP A 2 7.24 -1.92 18.21
N ILE A 3 6.92 -1.63 16.95
CA ILE A 3 7.66 -2.18 15.83
C ILE A 3 8.94 -1.37 15.75
N ASN A 4 10.02 -1.92 16.30
CA ASN A 4 11.37 -1.40 16.18
C ASN A 4 11.74 -1.34 14.69
N PHE A 5 11.84 -0.11 14.20
CA PHE A 5 12.22 0.22 12.84
C PHE A 5 13.73 0.01 12.70
N LYS A 6 14.12 -1.13 12.14
CA LYS A 6 15.44 -1.27 11.51
C LYS A 6 15.21 -1.12 10.02
N LEU A 7 15.24 0.13 9.54
CA LEU A 7 15.76 0.37 8.20
C LEU A 7 17.08 -0.40 8.12
N SER A 8 17.18 -1.35 7.19
CA SER A 8 18.51 -1.82 6.79
C SER A 8 19.33 -0.56 6.48
N GLN A 9 20.53 -0.46 7.01
CA GLN A 9 21.39 0.73 6.92
C GLN A 9 21.94 0.96 5.50
N ASN A 10 21.11 0.81 4.47
CA ASN A 10 21.60 0.80 3.12
C ASN A 10 21.28 2.14 2.47
N SER A 11 22.33 2.94 2.45
CA SER A 11 22.52 4.30 1.90
C SER A 11 21.76 5.41 2.62
N SER A 12 22.37 5.92 3.70
CA SER A 12 22.00 7.24 4.23
C SER A 12 22.27 8.33 3.16
N PRO A 13 21.65 9.52 3.28
CA PRO A 13 21.96 10.65 2.39
C PRO A 13 23.44 11.01 2.32
N LYS A 14 24.22 10.70 3.36
CA LYS A 14 25.68 10.88 3.38
C LYS A 14 26.42 9.87 2.50
N ASP A 15 25.89 8.66 2.34
CA ASP A 15 26.49 7.60 1.50
C ASP A 15 26.25 7.85 0.02
N ILE A 16 25.11 8.46 -0.33
CA ILE A 16 24.83 8.90 -1.70
C ILE A 16 25.75 10.07 -2.05
N SER A 17 25.88 11.05 -1.15
CA SER A 17 26.76 12.20 -1.36
C SER A 17 28.23 11.79 -1.49
N SER A 18 28.70 10.78 -0.74
CA SER A 18 30.08 10.30 -0.86
C SER A 18 30.33 9.54 -2.16
N LYS A 19 29.38 8.72 -2.62
CA LYS A 19 29.46 8.03 -3.93
C LYS A 19 29.45 9.00 -5.11
N VAL A 20 28.62 10.05 -5.05
CA VAL A 20 28.60 11.11 -6.07
C VAL A 20 29.93 11.86 -6.13
N ASN A 21 30.51 12.21 -4.98
CA ASN A 21 31.82 12.88 -4.94
C ASN A 21 32.95 12.03 -5.56
N LEU A 22 32.91 10.70 -5.39
CA LEU A 22 33.89 9.80 -6.00
C LEU A 22 33.74 9.74 -7.53
N ILE A 23 32.53 9.83 -8.06
CA ILE A 23 32.27 9.91 -9.51
C ILE A 23 32.85 11.22 -10.05
N ASP A 24 32.58 12.36 -9.41
CA ASP A 24 33.11 13.67 -9.81
C ASP A 24 34.65 13.71 -9.81
N GLN A 25 35.29 13.16 -8.78
CA GLN A 25 36.75 13.10 -8.70
C GLN A 25 37.36 12.26 -9.83
N ASN A 26 36.71 11.15 -10.22
CA ASN A 26 37.18 10.32 -11.33
C ASN A 26 36.96 10.99 -12.69
N SER A 27 35.85 11.71 -12.89
CA SER A 27 35.61 12.50 -14.10
C SER A 27 36.68 13.57 -14.32
N GLN A 28 37.10 14.26 -13.25
CA GLN A 28 38.16 15.26 -13.32
C GLN A 28 39.54 14.68 -13.67
N LEU A 29 39.82 13.42 -13.30
CA LEU A 29 41.09 12.76 -13.66
C LEU A 29 41.18 12.42 -15.16
N ILE A 30 40.06 12.12 -15.81
CA ILE A 30 39.99 11.86 -17.26
C ILE A 30 40.36 13.11 -18.07
N GLU A 31 39.93 14.30 -17.61
CA GLU A 31 40.19 15.57 -18.31
C GLU A 31 41.67 15.98 -18.27
N ILE A 32 42.47 15.46 -17.33
CA ILE A 32 43.76 16.05 -16.98
C ILE A 32 44.98 15.28 -17.53
N ASN A 33 44.95 13.96 -17.82
CA ASN A 33 46.24 13.22 -17.90
C ASN A 33 46.45 11.98 -18.80
N GLY A 34 45.58 11.57 -19.72
CA GLY A 34 45.79 10.28 -20.44
C GLY A 34 46.43 10.35 -21.83
N THR A 35 47.22 9.32 -22.16
CA THR A 35 47.32 8.83 -23.53
C THR A 35 45.97 8.19 -23.95
N SER A 36 45.67 8.13 -25.25
CA SER A 36 44.35 7.71 -25.77
C SER A 36 43.78 6.41 -25.17
N ASP A 37 44.63 5.41 -24.90
CA ASP A 37 44.19 4.09 -24.41
C ASP A 37 43.94 4.07 -22.89
N GLU A 38 44.71 4.84 -22.10
CA GLU A 38 44.49 4.96 -20.66
C GLU A 38 43.20 5.72 -20.36
N ASN A 39 42.92 6.79 -21.13
CA ASN A 39 41.65 7.51 -21.03
C ASN A 39 40.45 6.62 -21.33
N LEU A 40 40.55 5.74 -22.34
CA LEU A 40 39.49 4.81 -22.70
C LEU A 40 39.21 3.78 -21.57
N GLN A 41 40.27 3.26 -20.92
CA GLN A 41 40.12 2.36 -19.77
C GLN A 41 39.47 3.06 -18.58
N ILE A 42 39.89 4.29 -18.25
CA ILE A 42 39.32 5.06 -17.14
C ILE A 42 37.85 5.41 -17.42
N GLU A 43 37.51 5.82 -18.65
CA GLU A 43 36.14 6.12 -19.06
C GLU A 43 35.24 4.87 -18.96
N THR A 44 35.76 3.71 -19.38
CA THR A 44 35.04 2.43 -19.23
C THR A 44 34.81 2.08 -17.76
N GLU A 45 35.81 2.27 -16.89
CA GLU A 45 35.66 2.01 -15.45
C GLU A 45 34.69 3.00 -14.79
N LEU A 46 34.71 4.27 -15.18
CA LEU A 46 33.79 5.29 -14.70
C LEU A 46 32.35 4.96 -15.09
N ASN A 47 32.12 4.61 -16.35
CA ASN A 47 30.79 4.21 -16.85
C ASN A 47 30.27 2.99 -16.08
N ASN A 48 31.10 1.97 -15.87
CA ASN A 48 30.72 0.80 -15.07
C ASN A 48 30.36 1.15 -13.62
N LYS A 49 31.10 2.09 -12.99
CA LYS A 49 30.80 2.57 -11.63
C LYS A 49 29.49 3.36 -11.59
N ILE A 50 29.24 4.21 -12.58
CA ILE A 50 27.99 4.96 -12.72
C ILE A 50 26.81 4.00 -12.88
N ASP A 51 26.92 3.04 -13.80
CA ASP A 51 25.86 2.05 -14.05
C ASP A 51 25.57 1.21 -12.80
N THR A 52 26.62 0.77 -12.10
CA THR A 52 26.47 0.03 -10.83
C THR A 52 25.75 0.89 -9.79
N PHE A 53 26.17 2.14 -9.62
CA PHE A 53 25.53 3.06 -8.67
C PHE A 53 24.07 3.37 -9.01
N LEU A 54 23.75 3.57 -10.29
CA LEU A 54 22.37 3.79 -10.75
C LEU A 54 21.50 2.56 -10.51
N ASN A 55 22.03 1.35 -10.77
CA ASN A 55 21.32 0.11 -10.49
C ASN A 55 21.06 -0.07 -8.98
N GLU A 56 22.08 0.15 -8.14
CA GLU A 56 21.92 0.10 -6.67
C GLU A 56 20.86 1.11 -6.18
N LEU A 57 20.83 2.32 -6.74
CA LEU A 57 19.82 3.33 -6.39
C LEU A 57 18.41 2.90 -6.80
N VAL A 58 18.26 2.32 -7.99
CA VAL A 58 16.97 1.81 -8.48
C VAL A 58 16.49 0.65 -7.61
N ASP A 59 17.36 -0.31 -7.30
CA ASP A 59 17.05 -1.46 -6.47
C ASP A 59 16.62 -1.04 -5.06
N ASN A 60 17.33 -0.09 -4.44
CA ASN A 60 16.96 0.46 -3.14
C ASN A 60 15.57 1.13 -3.19
N LYS A 61 15.31 1.93 -4.23
CA LYS A 61 14.00 2.56 -4.41
C LYS A 61 12.88 1.51 -4.56
N ILE A 62 13.14 0.42 -5.27
CA ILE A 62 12.19 -0.69 -5.40
C ILE A 62 11.93 -1.35 -4.04
N GLU A 63 12.97 -1.63 -3.26
CA GLU A 63 12.85 -2.21 -1.92
C GLU A 63 11.98 -1.35 -0.99
N ILE A 64 12.22 -0.03 -0.96
CA ILE A 64 11.40 0.91 -0.17
C ILE A 64 9.94 0.89 -0.61
N LEU A 65 9.68 0.86 -1.93
CA LEU A 65 8.31 0.84 -2.45
C LEU A 65 7.59 -0.46 -2.08
N VAL A 66 8.29 -1.60 -2.07
CA VAL A 66 7.74 -2.89 -1.64
C VAL A 66 7.39 -2.88 -0.14
N ASP A 67 8.27 -2.39 0.74
CA ASP A 67 7.98 -2.24 2.18
C ASP A 67 6.75 -1.35 2.44
N LEU A 68 6.68 -0.22 1.74
CA LEU A 68 5.54 0.69 1.86
C LEU A 68 4.22 0.02 1.43
N ASP A 69 4.23 -0.76 0.35
CA ASP A 69 3.06 -1.52 -0.11
C ASP A 69 2.62 -2.57 0.94
N GLU A 70 3.55 -3.31 1.54
CA GLU A 70 3.26 -4.27 2.61
C GLU A 70 2.67 -3.60 3.86
N ARG A 71 3.21 -2.45 4.25
CA ARG A 71 2.71 -1.67 5.39
C ARG A 71 1.32 -1.11 5.13
N ILE A 72 1.06 -0.64 3.90
CA ILE A 72 -0.27 -0.19 3.48
C ILE A 72 -1.26 -1.37 3.54
N LYS A 73 -0.92 -2.54 3.00
CA LYS A 73 -1.78 -3.75 3.09
C LYS A 73 -2.09 -4.11 4.53
N SER A 74 -1.08 -4.15 5.40
CA SER A 74 -1.24 -4.45 6.83
C SER A 74 -2.12 -3.41 7.55
N ALA A 75 -1.98 -2.13 7.22
CA ALA A 75 -2.84 -1.08 7.75
C ALA A 75 -4.30 -1.23 7.27
N GLN A 76 -4.49 -1.51 5.98
CA GLN A 76 -5.81 -1.76 5.40
C GLN A 76 -6.51 -2.95 6.07
N GLU A 77 -5.79 -4.05 6.34
CA GLU A 77 -6.32 -5.19 7.07
C GLU A 77 -6.75 -4.86 8.50
N ARG A 78 -5.96 -4.08 9.24
CA ARG A 78 -6.32 -3.63 10.59
C ARG A 78 -7.57 -2.74 10.57
N ILE A 79 -7.63 -1.80 9.63
CA ILE A 79 -8.80 -0.95 9.42
C ILE A 79 -10.02 -1.81 9.10
N LEU A 80 -9.88 -2.80 8.22
CA LEU A 80 -10.96 -3.70 7.81
C LEU A 80 -11.49 -4.51 9.00
N LYS A 81 -10.61 -5.16 9.78
CA LYS A 81 -10.96 -5.91 11.00
C LYS A 81 -11.75 -5.04 11.97
N ASN A 82 -11.31 -3.79 12.18
CA ASN A 82 -11.99 -2.85 13.05
C ASN A 82 -13.37 -2.44 12.52
N ARG A 83 -13.52 -2.21 11.21
CA ARG A 83 -14.82 -1.88 10.58
C ARG A 83 -15.80 -3.04 10.73
N ILE A 84 -15.36 -4.28 10.49
CA ILE A 84 -16.18 -5.49 10.65
C ILE A 84 -16.70 -5.59 12.08
N LYS A 85 -15.82 -5.42 13.07
CA LYS A 85 -16.20 -5.46 14.49
C LYS A 85 -17.28 -4.41 14.80
N LYS A 86 -17.07 -3.16 14.40
CA LYS A 86 -18.05 -2.07 14.60
C LYS A 86 -19.41 -2.38 13.98
N ILE A 87 -19.45 -2.89 12.75
CA ILE A 87 -20.70 -3.27 12.07
C ILE A 87 -21.40 -4.41 12.82
N LYS A 88 -20.66 -5.45 13.22
CA LYS A 88 -21.23 -6.59 13.97
C LYS A 88 -21.80 -6.14 15.32
N ASP A 89 -21.04 -5.34 16.06
CA ASP A 89 -21.45 -4.82 17.36
C ASP A 89 -22.71 -3.96 17.22
N TYR A 90 -22.76 -3.08 16.19
CA TYR A 90 -23.93 -2.27 15.90
C TYR A 90 -25.17 -3.11 15.55
N LYS A 91 -25.03 -4.11 14.67
CA LYS A 91 -26.13 -5.03 14.33
C LYS A 91 -26.67 -5.73 15.56
N LYS A 92 -25.77 -6.22 16.42
CA LYS A 92 -26.14 -6.92 17.67
C LYS A 92 -26.86 -5.98 18.65
N GLN A 93 -26.33 -4.79 18.87
CA GLN A 93 -26.91 -3.79 19.78
C GLN A 93 -28.32 -3.33 19.35
N ASN A 94 -28.58 -3.29 18.04
CA ASN A 94 -29.86 -2.82 17.49
C ASN A 94 -30.78 -3.97 17.04
N GLY A 95 -30.41 -5.22 17.31
CA GLY A 95 -31.21 -6.40 16.92
C GLY A 95 -31.45 -6.53 15.42
N ILE A 96 -30.56 -6.00 14.57
CA ILE A 96 -30.77 -5.93 13.11
C ILE A 96 -30.41 -7.26 12.45
N PRO A 97 -31.38 -7.98 11.83
CA PRO A 97 -31.11 -9.23 11.11
C PRO A 97 -30.21 -9.02 9.89
N ALA A 98 -29.45 -10.04 9.50
CA ALA A 98 -28.56 -9.94 8.34
C ALA A 98 -29.31 -9.65 7.03
N ALA A 99 -30.45 -10.32 6.80
CA ALA A 99 -31.31 -10.09 5.64
C ALA A 99 -31.79 -8.63 5.51
N THR A 100 -32.04 -7.95 6.64
CA THR A 100 -32.44 -6.52 6.65
C THR A 100 -31.30 -5.65 6.16
N VAL A 101 -30.07 -5.88 6.66
CA VAL A 101 -28.88 -5.14 6.22
C VAL A 101 -28.64 -5.34 4.73
N THR A 102 -28.73 -6.57 4.24
CA THR A 102 -28.52 -6.85 2.81
C THR A 102 -29.57 -6.17 1.95
N ARG A 103 -30.85 -6.17 2.35
CA ARG A 103 -31.90 -5.44 1.64
C ARG A 103 -31.63 -3.93 1.60
N GLU A 104 -31.33 -3.33 2.75
CA GLU A 104 -31.06 -1.89 2.80
C GLU A 104 -29.82 -1.48 2.01
N ILE A 105 -28.79 -2.34 1.94
CA ILE A 105 -27.63 -2.13 1.05
C ILE A 105 -28.06 -2.17 -0.41
N LEU A 106 -28.92 -3.11 -0.80
CA LEU A 106 -29.40 -3.20 -2.18
C LEU A 106 -30.23 -1.97 -2.56
N ASP A 107 -31.10 -1.52 -1.65
CA ASP A 107 -31.90 -0.31 -1.82
C ASP A 107 -31.03 0.94 -1.93
N LEU A 108 -30.00 1.09 -1.07
CA LEU A 108 -29.05 2.22 -1.10
C LEU A 108 -28.29 2.35 -2.43
N TYR A 109 -28.19 1.27 -3.19
CA TYR A 109 -27.42 1.21 -4.42
C TYR A 109 -28.28 0.88 -5.66
N ASN A 110 -29.62 0.92 -5.53
CA ASN A 110 -30.58 0.58 -6.58
C ASN A 110 -30.28 -0.77 -7.28
N LEU A 111 -29.85 -1.77 -6.51
CA LEU A 111 -29.51 -3.08 -7.01
C LEU A 111 -30.72 -4.03 -6.88
N ASN A 112 -31.43 -4.30 -7.98
CA ASN A 112 -32.55 -5.24 -7.99
C ASN A 112 -32.06 -6.69 -8.08
N TYR A 113 -31.94 -7.36 -6.93
CA TYR A 113 -31.67 -8.80 -6.85
C TYR A 113 -32.86 -9.61 -6.32
N PRO A 114 -33.12 -10.82 -6.85
CA PRO A 114 -34.12 -11.73 -6.29
C PRO A 114 -33.80 -12.14 -4.86
N LYS A 115 -34.83 -12.29 -4.00
CA LYS A 115 -34.69 -12.63 -2.57
C LYS A 115 -33.80 -13.85 -2.28
N HIS A 116 -33.84 -14.88 -3.13
CA HIS A 116 -33.00 -16.08 -3.00
C HIS A 116 -31.50 -15.84 -3.31
N VAL A 117 -31.16 -14.76 -4.01
CA VAL A 117 -29.78 -14.31 -4.24
C VAL A 117 -29.27 -13.55 -3.02
N ILE A 118 -30.14 -12.77 -2.37
CA ILE A 118 -29.88 -12.04 -1.13
C ILE A 118 -29.45 -12.99 0.00
N ASP A 119 -30.18 -14.10 0.18
CA ASP A 119 -29.89 -15.09 1.22
C ASP A 119 -28.59 -15.89 0.94
N LYS A 120 -28.15 -15.94 -0.31
CA LYS A 120 -26.86 -16.54 -0.72
C LYS A 120 -25.69 -15.57 -0.58
N LEU A 121 -25.91 -14.25 -0.63
CA LEU A 121 -24.84 -13.25 -0.56
C LEU A 121 -24.05 -13.29 0.74
N ASP A 122 -24.66 -13.70 1.85
CA ASP A 122 -23.98 -13.87 3.14
C ASP A 122 -23.20 -15.19 3.26
N ASN A 123 -23.49 -16.19 2.41
CA ASN A 123 -22.97 -17.56 2.52
C ASN A 123 -21.94 -17.95 1.45
N VAL A 124 -21.56 -17.05 0.54
CA VAL A 124 -20.48 -17.34 -0.42
C VAL A 124 -19.14 -17.24 0.31
N LYS A 125 -18.34 -18.32 0.29
CA LYS A 125 -16.89 -18.29 0.54
C LYS A 125 -16.24 -17.33 -0.47
N THR A 126 -16.28 -16.03 -0.18
CA THR A 126 -15.82 -14.96 -1.07
C THR A 126 -14.31 -14.86 -1.06
N SER A 127 -13.71 -14.63 -2.22
CA SER A 127 -12.31 -14.25 -2.32
C SER A 127 -12.06 -12.93 -1.57
N TYR A 128 -10.81 -12.69 -1.15
CA TYR A 128 -10.43 -11.47 -0.42
C TYR A 128 -10.84 -10.18 -1.17
N LYS A 129 -10.75 -10.18 -2.50
CA LYS A 129 -11.17 -9.06 -3.37
C LYS A 129 -12.68 -8.79 -3.28
N GLN A 130 -13.50 -9.84 -3.41
CA GLN A 130 -14.96 -9.73 -3.29
C GLN A 130 -15.38 -9.34 -1.87
N TYR A 131 -14.65 -9.83 -0.86
CA TYR A 131 -14.88 -9.50 0.53
C TYR A 131 -14.64 -8.00 0.80
N ASN A 132 -13.53 -7.44 0.31
CA ASN A 132 -13.24 -6.01 0.44
C ASN A 132 -14.29 -5.14 -0.25
N GLN A 133 -14.75 -5.54 -1.43
CA GLN A 133 -15.82 -4.85 -2.14
C GLN A 133 -17.12 -4.86 -1.32
N LYS A 134 -17.53 -6.01 -0.78
CA LYS A 134 -18.70 -6.12 0.12
C LYS A 134 -18.57 -5.18 1.32
N MET A 135 -17.40 -5.14 1.95
CA MET A 135 -17.15 -4.31 3.14
C MET A 135 -17.29 -2.80 2.88
N ILE A 136 -17.10 -2.32 1.66
CA ILE A 136 -17.37 -0.92 1.30
C ILE A 136 -18.86 -0.61 1.45
N PHE A 137 -19.73 -1.46 0.89
CA PHE A 137 -21.18 -1.29 0.95
C PHE A 137 -21.69 -1.33 2.39
N TYR A 138 -21.26 -2.34 3.15
CA TYR A 138 -21.60 -2.49 4.57
C TYR A 138 -21.12 -1.31 5.43
N TRP A 139 -19.95 -0.75 5.12
CA TRP A 139 -19.43 0.41 5.85
C TRP A 139 -20.21 1.70 5.54
N LYS A 140 -20.63 1.91 4.28
CA LYS A 140 -21.50 3.05 3.93
C LYS A 140 -22.87 2.94 4.59
N TRP A 141 -23.47 1.75 4.56
CA TRP A 141 -24.72 1.47 5.27
C TRP A 141 -24.63 1.82 6.76
N TYR A 142 -23.58 1.34 7.44
CA TYR A 142 -23.35 1.62 8.85
C TYR A 142 -23.21 3.12 9.14
N LYS A 143 -22.46 3.86 8.31
CA LYS A 143 -22.33 5.32 8.44
C LYS A 143 -23.67 6.04 8.28
N ASN A 144 -24.47 5.67 7.28
CA ASN A 144 -25.79 6.28 7.06
C ASN A 144 -26.71 6.09 8.28
N HIS A 145 -26.65 4.92 8.91
CA HIS A 145 -27.40 4.63 10.14
C HIS A 145 -26.94 5.46 11.33
N LEU A 146 -25.62 5.65 11.50
CA LEU A 146 -25.10 6.54 12.54
C LEU A 146 -25.55 7.99 12.34
N SER A 147 -25.49 8.51 11.11
CA SER A 147 -25.91 9.87 10.79
C SER A 147 -27.40 10.10 11.06
N ARG A 148 -28.26 9.12 10.72
CA ARG A 148 -29.71 9.22 11.00
C ARG A 148 -30.03 9.26 12.49
N LYS A 149 -29.27 8.53 13.32
CA LYS A 149 -29.44 8.59 14.78
C LYS A 149 -29.03 9.92 15.39
N GLN A 150 -28.03 10.59 14.81
CA GLN A 150 -27.58 11.89 15.29
C GLN A 150 -28.54 13.03 14.95
N ASN A 151 -29.30 12.91 13.86
CA ASN A 151 -30.28 13.93 13.45
C ASN A 151 -31.67 13.77 14.10
N ASN A 152 -31.91 12.65 14.80
CA ASN A 152 -33.19 12.35 15.47
C ASN A 152 -33.10 12.50 17.00
N ASN A 153 -31.96 12.96 17.52
CA ASN A 153 -31.74 13.37 18.91
C ASN A 153 -31.47 14.87 18.94
#